data_AF-A0A6J4EAZ1-F1
#
_entry.id   AF-A0A6J4EAZ1-F1
#
_cell.length_a   1.000
_cell.length_b   1.000
_cell.length_c   1.000
_cell.angle_alpha   90.00
_cell.angle_beta   90.00
_cell.angle_gamma   90.00
#
_symmetry.space_group_name_H-M   'P 1'
#
loop_
_entity.id
_entity.type
_entity.pdbx_description
1 polymer ?
#
loop_
_entity_poly.entity_id
_entity_poly.type
_entity_poly.pdbx_seq_one_letter_code
_entity_poly.pdbx_strand_id
1 'polypeptide(L)'
;MFARIALAFLAMLIAQPVLAQVYQWRDEQGKVHFTDTPPPESRNVTEQKLQVNTIQGLDDSELQRTSSRSSLFEDDEEELNPGQLHQKGMVQCAAAIRRMPSLITETQKIGREAVRQKRATQAQLDDAMYKMDTAYKEMKRNEKACASDYAKGGTARLAVNCLADTDDVMSFGLCMKFGEWASTFGQ
;
A
#
# COMPACT_ATOMS: atom_id res chain seq x y z
N MET A 1 -37.55 -23.80 -37.74
CA MET A 1 -36.08 -24.05 -37.78
C MET A 1 -35.28 -22.80 -38.17
N PHE A 2 -35.75 -21.96 -39.09
CA PHE A 2 -35.05 -20.75 -39.55
C PHE A 2 -34.70 -19.72 -38.45
N ALA A 3 -35.56 -19.49 -37.46
CA ALA A 3 -35.29 -18.54 -36.37
C ALA A 3 -34.10 -18.95 -35.48
N ARG A 4 -33.85 -20.26 -35.32
CA ARG A 4 -32.70 -20.78 -34.55
C ARG A 4 -31.39 -20.62 -35.33
N ILE A 5 -31.46 -20.76 -36.66
CA ILE A 5 -30.31 -20.55 -37.56
C ILE A 5 -29.95 -19.06 -37.60
N ALA A 6 -30.94 -18.17 -37.68
CA ALA A 6 -30.72 -16.73 -37.66
C ALA A 6 -30.10 -16.25 -36.33
N LEU A 7 -30.54 -16.80 -35.20
CA LEU A 7 -29.98 -16.49 -33.88
C LEU A 7 -28.52 -16.97 -33.76
N ALA A 8 -28.19 -18.14 -34.32
CA ALA A 8 -26.82 -18.66 -34.34
C ALA A 8 -25.88 -17.80 -35.20
N PHE A 9 -26.37 -17.30 -36.34
CA PHE A 9 -25.61 -16.36 -37.17
C PHE A 9 -25.38 -15.01 -36.47
N LEU A 10 -26.40 -14.49 -35.77
CA LEU A 10 -26.29 -13.24 -35.03
C LEU A 10 -25.28 -13.35 -33.87
N ALA A 11 -25.24 -14.49 -33.17
CA ALA A 11 -24.28 -14.73 -32.10
C ALA A 11 -22.83 -14.76 -32.60
N MET A 12 -22.60 -15.23 -33.83
CA MET A 12 -21.26 -15.30 -34.42
C MET A 12 -20.70 -13.92 -34.80
N LEU A 13 -21.56 -12.94 -35.09
CA LEU A 13 -21.17 -11.58 -35.46
C LEU A 13 -20.67 -10.73 -34.28
N ILE A 14 -21.00 -11.09 -33.04
CA ILE A 14 -20.66 -10.31 -31.84
C ILE A 14 -19.32 -10.78 -31.23
N ALA A 15 -18.74 -11.88 -31.73
CA ALA A 15 -17.55 -12.52 -31.19
C ALA A 15 -16.22 -12.01 -31.79
N GLN A 16 -16.08 -10.71 -32.02
CA GLN A 16 -14.76 -10.13 -32.37
C GLN A 16 -14.06 -9.61 -31.10
N PRO A 17 -13.10 -10.34 -30.51
CA PRO A 17 -12.22 -9.76 -29.52
C PRO A 17 -11.29 -8.79 -30.23
N VAL A 18 -11.38 -7.51 -29.86
CA VAL A 18 -10.47 -6.46 -30.30
C VAL A 18 -9.06 -6.83 -29.82
N LEU A 19 -8.13 -7.04 -30.77
CA LEU A 19 -6.72 -7.22 -30.46
C LEU A 19 -6.14 -5.84 -30.13
N ALA A 20 -6.38 -5.36 -28.92
CA ALA A 20 -5.79 -4.11 -28.44
C ALA A 20 -4.30 -4.34 -28.17
N GLN A 21 -3.45 -3.85 -29.07
CA GLN A 21 -2.00 -3.83 -28.91
C GLN A 21 -1.61 -2.44 -28.45
N VAL A 22 -0.93 -2.33 -27.30
CA VAL A 22 -0.42 -1.07 -26.78
C VAL A 22 1.07 -0.97 -27.14
N TYR A 23 1.43 0.09 -27.85
CA TYR A 23 2.81 0.34 -28.26
C TYR A 23 3.49 1.29 -27.29
N GLN A 24 4.68 0.92 -26.84
CA GLN A 24 5.56 1.77 -26.04
C GLN A 24 6.73 2.25 -26.89
N TRP A 25 7.00 3.56 -26.87
CA TRP A 25 8.19 4.13 -27.51
C TRP A 25 8.76 5.28 -26.68
N ARG A 26 9.99 5.70 -26.99
CA ARG A 26 10.66 6.83 -26.36
C ARG A 26 10.87 7.94 -27.39
N ASP A 27 10.54 9.17 -27.02
CA ASP A 27 10.80 10.34 -27.86
C ASP A 27 12.28 10.77 -27.79
N GLU A 28 12.65 11.75 -28.62
CA GLU A 28 14.01 12.32 -28.68
C GLU A 28 14.49 12.92 -27.35
N GLN A 29 13.56 13.25 -26.45
CA GLN A 29 13.80 13.81 -25.13
C GLN A 29 13.92 12.71 -24.05
N GLY A 30 13.80 11.43 -24.45
CA GLY A 30 13.90 10.26 -23.59
C GLY A 30 12.61 9.92 -22.84
N LYS A 31 11.51 10.63 -23.10
CA LYS A 31 10.21 10.42 -22.44
C LYS A 31 9.49 9.22 -23.06
N VAL A 32 8.93 8.37 -22.20
CA VAL A 32 8.18 7.18 -22.62
C VAL A 32 6.73 7.58 -22.92
N HIS A 33 6.23 7.13 -24.08
CA HIS A 33 4.84 7.32 -24.52
C HIS A 33 4.18 5.96 -24.79
N PHE A 34 2.87 5.92 -24.57
CA PHE A 34 2.00 4.77 -24.85
C PHE A 34 0.91 5.18 -25.85
N THR A 35 0.68 4.37 -26.87
CA THR A 35 -0.32 4.65 -27.92
C THR A 35 -0.89 3.36 -28.47
N ASP A 36 -2.16 3.40 -28.89
CA ASP A 36 -2.84 2.29 -29.58
C ASP A 36 -2.51 2.24 -31.08
N THR A 37 -1.82 3.25 -31.60
CA THR A 37 -1.40 3.34 -33.01
C THR A 37 0.12 3.25 -33.12
N PRO A 38 0.68 2.38 -33.97
CA PRO A 38 2.12 2.21 -34.09
C PRO A 38 2.78 3.51 -34.61
N PRO A 39 3.94 3.90 -34.07
CA PRO A 39 4.67 5.06 -34.57
C PRO A 39 5.18 4.82 -36.01
N PRO A 40 5.17 5.84 -36.89
CA PRO A 40 5.42 5.68 -38.33
C PRO A 40 6.85 5.23 -38.71
N GLU A 41 7.81 5.22 -37.78
CA GLU A 41 9.24 4.98 -38.05
C GLU A 41 9.86 3.92 -37.12
N SER A 42 9.16 2.82 -36.82
CA SER A 42 9.69 1.77 -35.93
C SER A 42 10.48 0.68 -36.69
N ARG A 43 11.78 0.90 -36.93
CA ARG A 43 12.67 -0.11 -37.57
C ARG A 43 13.14 -1.24 -36.64
N ASN A 44 12.87 -1.18 -35.34
CA ASN A 44 13.17 -2.26 -34.38
C ASN A 44 12.02 -2.37 -33.37
N VAL A 45 11.10 -3.29 -33.62
CA VAL A 45 9.99 -3.58 -32.71
C VAL A 45 10.33 -4.85 -31.93
N THR A 46 10.45 -4.73 -30.61
CA THR A 46 10.60 -5.87 -29.71
C THR A 46 9.24 -6.17 -29.08
N GLU A 47 8.63 -7.30 -29.46
CA GLU A 47 7.39 -7.77 -28.85
C GLU A 47 7.67 -8.24 -27.42
N GLN A 48 7.18 -7.50 -26.43
CA GLN A 48 7.20 -7.93 -25.04
C GLN A 48 5.81 -8.42 -24.64
N LYS A 49 5.69 -9.72 -24.40
CA LYS A 49 4.50 -10.28 -23.74
C LYS A 49 4.51 -9.85 -22.28
N LEU A 50 3.77 -8.80 -21.97
CA LEU A 50 3.54 -8.36 -20.61
C LEU A 50 2.72 -9.46 -19.89
N GLN A 51 3.33 -10.15 -18.93
CA GLN A 51 2.59 -10.95 -17.97
C GLN A 51 1.92 -9.98 -17.00
N VAL A 52 0.68 -9.60 -17.32
CA VAL A 52 -0.17 -8.85 -16.40
C VAL A 52 -0.65 -9.84 -15.36
N ASN A 53 -0.12 -9.76 -14.13
CA ASN A 53 -0.72 -10.39 -12.97
C ASN A 53 -2.10 -9.76 -12.74
N THR A 54 -3.08 -10.25 -13.49
CA THR A 54 -4.48 -9.91 -13.27
C THR A 54 -4.82 -10.51 -11.91
N ILE A 55 -5.27 -9.68 -10.97
CA ILE A 55 -5.92 -10.18 -9.76
C ILE A 55 -7.21 -10.83 -10.26
N GLN A 56 -7.13 -12.12 -10.59
CA GLN A 56 -8.26 -12.92 -10.99
C GLN A 56 -9.27 -12.86 -9.84
N GLY A 57 -10.52 -12.51 -10.17
CA GLY A 57 -11.58 -12.31 -9.20
C GLY A 57 -11.65 -13.46 -8.20
N LEU A 58 -11.88 -13.07 -6.94
CA LEU A 58 -12.11 -13.94 -5.79
C LEU A 58 -13.08 -15.07 -6.17
N ASP A 59 -12.55 -16.28 -6.29
CA ASP A 59 -13.31 -17.52 -6.16
C ASP A 59 -13.56 -17.71 -4.66
N ASP A 60 -14.84 -17.76 -4.26
CA ASP A 60 -15.29 -17.96 -2.88
C ASP A 60 -14.73 -19.24 -2.21
N SER A 61 -14.10 -20.12 -2.99
CA SER A 61 -13.39 -21.30 -2.51
C SER A 61 -12.10 -20.97 -1.73
N GLU A 62 -11.54 -19.76 -1.86
CA GLU A 62 -10.35 -19.32 -1.12
C GLU A 62 -10.68 -18.86 0.33
N LEU A 63 -11.96 -18.76 0.72
CA LEU A 63 -12.33 -18.42 2.10
C LEU A 63 -12.18 -19.60 3.08
N GLN A 64 -12.03 -20.83 2.58
CA GLN A 64 -11.83 -22.03 3.42
C GLN A 64 -10.36 -22.45 3.57
N ARG A 65 -9.45 -21.98 2.69
CA ARG A 65 -8.00 -22.24 2.87
C ARG A 65 -7.34 -21.29 3.86
N THR A 66 -7.91 -20.11 4.11
CA THR A 66 -7.41 -19.15 5.10
C THR A 66 -7.52 -19.65 6.54
N SER A 67 -8.33 -20.68 6.81
CA SER A 67 -8.41 -21.29 8.14
C SER A 67 -7.33 -22.35 8.41
N SER A 68 -6.46 -22.69 7.45
CA SER A 68 -5.44 -23.74 7.65
C SER A 68 -4.02 -23.34 7.24
N ARG A 69 -3.78 -22.10 6.80
CA ARG A 69 -2.42 -21.57 6.59
C ARG A 69 -1.89 -20.86 7.84
N SER A 70 -2.04 -21.50 8.98
CA SER A 70 -1.19 -21.26 10.15
C SER A 70 0.14 -21.99 9.96
N SER A 71 0.91 -21.64 8.93
CA SER A 71 2.33 -21.93 8.82
C SER A 71 2.89 -21.23 7.61
N LEU A 72 4.05 -20.58 7.80
CA LEU A 72 4.86 -19.85 6.83
C LEU A 72 4.59 -18.34 6.80
N PHE A 73 4.98 -17.70 7.91
CA PHE A 73 5.81 -16.51 7.83
C PHE A 73 7.06 -16.85 7.00
N GLU A 74 6.90 -16.89 5.69
CA GLU A 74 8.03 -16.70 4.78
C GLU A 74 8.00 -15.21 4.48
N ASP A 75 8.92 -14.49 5.13
CA ASP A 75 9.48 -13.25 4.60
C ASP A 75 10.06 -13.59 3.22
N ASP A 76 9.19 -13.69 2.21
CA ASP A 76 9.59 -13.45 0.83
C ASP A 76 9.95 -11.96 0.77
N GLU A 77 11.16 -11.63 1.23
CA GLU A 77 11.88 -10.44 0.77
C GLU A 77 12.06 -10.63 -0.73
N GLU A 78 11.00 -10.36 -1.49
CA GLU A 78 11.06 -10.14 -2.92
C GLU A 78 12.21 -9.14 -3.10
N GLU A 79 13.30 -9.60 -3.73
CA GLU A 79 14.57 -8.88 -3.79
C GLU A 79 14.39 -7.68 -4.73
N LEU A 80 13.68 -6.66 -4.24
CA LEU A 80 13.35 -5.45 -4.98
C LEU A 80 14.66 -4.77 -5.36
N ASN A 81 14.77 -4.38 -6.63
CA ASN A 81 15.91 -3.57 -7.04
C ASN A 81 15.90 -2.22 -6.26
N PRO A 82 17.06 -1.54 -6.13
CA PRO A 82 17.18 -0.33 -5.31
C PRO A 82 16.17 0.78 -5.69
N GLY A 83 15.79 0.86 -6.97
CA GLY A 83 14.78 1.81 -7.44
C GLY A 83 13.37 1.46 -6.96
N GLN A 84 12.97 0.19 -7.08
CA GLN A 84 11.68 -0.31 -6.57
C GLN A 84 11.60 -0.15 -5.05
N LEU A 85 12.70 -0.43 -4.34
CA LEU A 85 12.75 -0.30 -2.89
C LEU A 85 12.60 1.16 -2.43
N HIS A 86 13.22 2.10 -3.15
CA HIS A 86 13.03 3.52 -2.90
C HIS A 86 11.59 3.96 -3.17
N GLN A 87 10.98 3.49 -4.27
CA GLN A 87 9.58 3.77 -4.59
C GLN A 87 8.63 3.18 -3.54
N LYS A 88 8.86 1.94 -3.08
CA LYS A 88 8.11 1.33 -1.97
C LYS A 88 8.26 2.18 -0.71
N GLY A 89 9.47 2.63 -0.38
CA GLY A 89 9.71 3.52 0.74
C GLY A 89 8.92 4.84 0.65
N MET A 90 8.86 5.46 -0.53
CA MET A 90 8.05 6.67 -0.75
C MET A 90 6.57 6.43 -0.46
N VAL A 91 6.01 5.33 -0.96
CA VAL A 91 4.60 4.97 -0.73
C VAL A 91 4.33 4.69 0.75
N GLN A 92 5.20 3.90 1.40
CA GLN A 92 5.04 3.50 2.79
C GLN A 92 5.20 4.70 3.74
N CYS A 93 6.19 5.56 3.52
CA CYS A 93 6.37 6.80 4.29
C CYS A 93 5.15 7.74 4.13
N ALA A 94 4.65 7.92 2.90
CA ALA A 94 3.47 8.73 2.66
C ALA A 94 2.22 8.16 3.35
N ALA A 95 2.05 6.83 3.35
CA ALA A 95 0.96 6.16 4.05
C ALA A 95 1.03 6.38 5.57
N ALA A 96 2.20 6.16 6.18
CA ALA A 96 2.43 6.41 7.60
C ALA A 96 2.13 7.87 8.01
N ILE A 97 2.55 8.85 7.20
CA ILE A 97 2.28 10.28 7.45
C ILE A 97 0.77 10.58 7.34
N ARG A 98 0.09 10.04 6.33
CA ARG A 98 -1.34 10.28 6.09
C ARG A 98 -2.23 9.72 7.19
N ARG A 99 -1.82 8.64 7.86
CA ARG A 99 -2.59 8.02 8.93
C ARG A 99 -2.54 8.79 10.25
N MET A 100 -1.48 9.57 10.44
CA MET A 100 -1.21 10.22 11.72
C MET A 100 -2.31 11.17 12.23
N PRO A 101 -2.95 12.04 11.42
CA PRO A 101 -4.00 12.94 11.92
C PRO A 101 -5.21 12.20 12.52
N SER A 102 -5.60 11.09 11.90
CA SER A 102 -6.67 10.24 12.43
C SER A 102 -6.27 9.56 13.74
N LEU A 103 -5.05 9.01 13.82
CA LEU A 103 -4.55 8.39 15.04
C LEU A 103 -4.45 9.42 16.17
N ILE A 104 -3.95 10.63 15.91
CA ILE A 104 -3.88 11.72 16.90
C ILE A 104 -5.28 12.04 17.46
N THR A 105 -6.28 12.13 16.58
CA THR A 105 -7.67 12.41 16.99
C THR A 105 -8.24 11.30 17.86
N GLU A 106 -7.95 10.05 17.49
CA GLU A 106 -8.39 8.86 18.21
C GLU A 106 -7.70 8.73 19.57
N THR A 107 -6.37 8.92 19.63
CA THR A 107 -5.59 8.96 20.87
C THR A 107 -6.16 10.00 21.83
N GLN A 108 -6.47 11.19 21.33
CA GLN A 108 -7.06 12.24 22.16
C GLN A 108 -8.43 11.84 22.70
N LYS A 109 -9.25 11.14 21.89
CA LYS A 109 -10.57 10.64 22.30
C LYS A 109 -10.45 9.57 23.38
N ILE A 110 -9.66 8.52 23.13
CA ILE A 110 -9.45 7.40 24.05
C ILE A 110 -8.79 7.89 25.34
N GLY A 111 -7.79 8.76 25.22
CA GLY A 111 -7.08 9.33 26.36
C GLY A 111 -7.98 10.15 27.28
N ARG A 112 -8.83 11.02 26.73
CA ARG A 112 -9.82 11.76 27.54
C ARG A 112 -10.77 10.82 28.28
N GLU A 113 -11.15 9.71 27.66
CA GLU A 113 -12.00 8.71 28.29
C GLU A 113 -11.25 7.94 29.40
N ALA A 114 -9.99 7.56 29.17
CA ALA A 114 -9.15 6.94 30.18
C ALA A 114 -8.94 7.86 31.42
N VAL A 115 -8.78 9.17 31.20
CA VAL A 115 -8.71 10.17 32.28
C VAL A 115 -10.02 10.26 33.05
N ARG A 116 -11.17 10.29 32.37
CA ARG A 116 -12.50 10.28 33.03
C ARG A 116 -12.72 9.05 33.89
N GLN A 117 -12.24 7.90 33.41
CA GLN A 117 -12.34 6.62 34.11
C GLN A 117 -11.23 6.42 35.17
N LYS A 118 -10.38 7.43 35.41
CA LYS A 118 -9.23 7.37 36.33
C LYS A 118 -8.23 6.23 36.01
N ARG A 119 -8.21 5.75 34.77
CA ARG A 119 -7.24 4.76 34.27
C ARG A 119 -5.92 5.42 33.85
N ALA A 120 -5.97 6.71 33.50
CA ALA A 120 -4.80 7.52 33.18
C ALA A 120 -4.90 8.91 33.85
N THR A 121 -3.78 9.59 33.96
CA THR A 121 -3.69 10.99 34.43
C THR A 121 -3.69 11.95 33.24
N GLN A 122 -4.09 13.21 33.48
CA GLN A 122 -4.01 14.24 32.43
C GLN A 122 -2.58 14.43 31.93
N ALA A 123 -1.59 14.36 32.82
CA ALA A 123 -0.17 14.48 32.45
C ALA A 123 0.28 13.35 31.51
N GLN A 124 -0.19 12.11 31.71
CA GLN A 124 0.10 11.00 30.79
C GLN A 124 -0.51 11.22 29.41
N LEU A 125 -1.74 11.75 29.35
CA LEU A 125 -2.37 12.09 28.07
C LEU A 125 -1.59 13.20 27.35
N ASP A 126 -1.21 14.27 28.06
CA ASP A 126 -0.50 15.40 27.47
C ASP A 126 0.88 14.98 26.95
N ASP A 127 1.62 14.15 27.71
CA ASP A 127 2.88 13.56 27.28
C ASP A 127 2.73 12.67 26.03
N ALA A 128 1.69 11.83 26.00
CA ALA A 128 1.39 10.99 24.84
C ALA A 128 1.08 11.82 23.58
N MET A 129 0.27 12.87 23.72
CA MET A 129 -0.05 13.80 22.64
C MET A 129 1.19 14.54 22.15
N TYR A 130 2.08 14.96 23.05
CA TYR A 130 3.34 15.60 22.71
C TYR A 130 4.28 14.67 21.92
N LYS A 131 4.43 13.42 22.35
CA LYS A 131 5.24 12.40 21.65
C LYS A 131 4.71 12.13 20.24
N MET A 132 3.39 11.98 20.10
CA MET A 132 2.75 11.80 18.78
C MET A 132 2.94 13.00 17.85
N ASP A 133 2.67 14.21 18.33
CA ASP A 133 2.80 15.42 17.53
C ASP A 133 4.26 15.65 17.08
N THR A 134 5.22 15.38 17.98
CA THR A 134 6.65 15.45 17.67
C THR A 134 7.03 14.45 16.57
N ALA A 135 6.61 13.18 16.71
CA ALA A 135 6.85 12.16 15.70
C ALA A 135 6.21 12.51 14.35
N TYR A 136 4.97 13.03 14.36
CA TYR A 136 4.26 13.47 13.17
C TYR A 136 5.02 14.57 12.42
N LYS A 137 5.42 15.62 13.15
CA LYS A 137 6.16 16.75 12.58
C LYS A 137 7.50 16.30 11.99
N GLU A 138 8.16 15.36 12.64
CA GLU A 138 9.45 14.84 12.17
C GLU A 138 9.28 14.08 10.85
N MET A 139 8.34 13.13 10.80
CA MET A 139 8.05 12.39 9.57
C MET A 139 7.62 13.32 8.43
N LYS A 140 6.81 14.33 8.73
CA LYS A 140 6.33 15.29 7.71
C LYS A 140 7.45 16.18 7.16
N ARG A 141 8.38 16.64 8.00
CA ARG A 141 9.51 17.49 7.55
C ARG A 141 10.51 16.70 6.72
N ASN A 142 10.70 15.42 7.07
CA ASN A 142 11.76 14.58 6.55
C ASN A 142 11.25 13.42 5.69
N GLU A 143 10.14 13.60 4.95
CA GLU A 143 9.52 12.56 4.12
C GLU A 143 10.51 11.97 3.08
N LYS A 144 11.35 12.81 2.47
CA LYS A 144 12.41 12.34 1.56
C LYS A 144 13.48 11.52 2.26
N ALA A 145 13.84 11.91 3.48
CA ALA A 145 14.80 11.16 4.29
C ALA A 145 14.20 9.81 4.73
N CYS A 146 12.91 9.78 5.05
CA CYS A 146 12.19 8.56 5.39
C CYS A 146 12.34 7.48 4.32
N ALA A 147 12.12 7.78 3.03
CA ALA A 147 12.29 6.77 1.99
C ALA A 147 13.74 6.38 1.72
N SER A 148 14.69 7.30 1.94
CA SER A 148 16.13 6.99 1.86
C SER A 148 16.52 6.00 2.96
N ASP A 149 16.08 6.24 4.19
CA ASP A 149 16.35 5.35 5.33
C ASP A 149 15.59 4.03 5.21
N TYR A 150 14.37 4.05 4.66
CA TYR A 150 13.62 2.86 4.30
C TYR A 150 14.41 1.96 3.32
N ALA A 151 15.02 2.57 2.29
CA ALA A 151 15.82 1.84 1.31
C ALA A 151 17.08 1.23 1.95
N LYS A 152 17.70 1.89 2.94
CA LYS A 152 18.84 1.33 3.70
C LYS A 152 18.45 0.11 4.56
N GLY A 153 17.18 -0.03 4.92
CA GLY A 153 16.67 -1.21 5.61
C GLY A 153 16.79 -1.17 7.12
N GLY A 154 16.76 -2.35 7.74
CA GLY A 154 16.84 -2.52 9.18
C GLY A 154 15.62 -1.97 9.93
N THR A 155 15.86 -1.34 11.08
CA THR A 155 14.82 -0.88 11.99
C THR A 155 13.93 0.21 11.40
N ALA A 156 14.47 1.08 10.55
CA ALA A 156 13.70 2.15 9.90
C ALA A 156 12.62 1.57 8.96
N ARG A 157 12.98 0.57 8.14
CA ARG A 157 12.04 -0.11 7.23
C ARG A 157 10.93 -0.83 8.00
N LEU A 158 11.31 -1.58 9.04
CA LEU A 158 10.35 -2.29 9.89
C LEU A 158 9.37 -1.33 10.58
N ALA A 159 9.87 -0.23 11.13
CA ALA A 159 9.04 0.77 11.80
C ALA A 159 8.06 1.45 10.82
N VAL A 160 8.53 1.83 9.63
CA VAL A 160 7.69 2.48 8.61
C VAL A 160 6.61 1.53 8.09
N ASN A 161 6.94 0.27 7.80
CA ASN A 161 5.93 -0.72 7.39
C ASN A 161 4.87 -0.90 8.48
N CYS A 162 5.30 -1.08 9.74
CA CYS A 162 4.39 -1.18 10.88
C CYS A 162 3.44 0.03 10.96
N LEU A 163 3.99 1.25 10.86
CA LEU A 163 3.20 2.49 10.93
C LEU A 163 2.25 2.69 9.75
N ALA A 164 2.67 2.30 8.55
CA ALA A 164 1.85 2.45 7.34
C ALA A 164 0.60 1.57 7.37
N ASP A 165 0.72 0.38 7.96
CA ASP A 165 -0.37 -0.59 8.09
C ASP A 165 -1.15 -0.44 9.42
N THR A 166 -0.77 0.51 10.28
CA THR A 166 -1.42 0.73 11.57
C THR A 166 -2.81 1.37 11.41
N ASP A 167 -3.84 0.69 11.92
CA ASP A 167 -5.21 1.18 11.97
C ASP A 167 -5.65 1.66 13.36
N ASP A 168 -4.95 1.33 14.43
CA ASP A 168 -5.38 1.69 15.78
C ASP A 168 -4.28 2.33 16.66
N VAL A 169 -4.72 2.99 17.73
CA VAL A 169 -3.86 3.72 18.68
C VAL A 169 -2.89 2.80 19.41
N MET A 170 -3.27 1.56 19.71
CA MET A 170 -2.41 0.62 20.41
C MET A 170 -1.27 0.12 19.53
N SER A 171 -1.59 -0.31 18.31
CA SER A 171 -0.59 -0.74 17.33
C SER A 171 0.38 0.39 16.99
N PHE A 172 -0.11 1.64 16.92
CA PHE A 172 0.75 2.81 16.74
C PHE A 172 1.86 2.91 17.80
N GLY A 173 1.49 2.80 19.08
CA GLY A 173 2.45 2.89 20.18
C GLY A 173 3.46 1.76 20.19
N LEU A 174 3.04 0.56 19.76
CA LEU A 174 3.92 -0.60 19.59
C LEU A 174 4.92 -0.37 18.45
N CYS A 175 4.46 0.10 17.29
CA CYS A 175 5.33 0.43 16.15
C CYS A 175 6.37 1.50 16.52
N MET A 176 5.96 2.51 17.29
CA MET A 176 6.85 3.57 17.79
C MET A 176 7.71 3.17 18.98
N LYS A 177 7.48 1.98 19.56
CA LYS A 177 8.16 1.47 20.76
C LYS A 177 8.05 2.41 21.96
N PHE A 178 6.89 3.02 22.16
CA PHE A 178 6.63 3.88 23.31
C PHE A 178 6.33 3.03 24.56
N GLY A 179 7.29 2.95 25.49
CA GLY A 179 7.24 2.02 26.64
C GLY A 179 6.03 2.20 27.58
N GLU A 180 5.50 3.41 27.73
CA GLU A 180 4.36 3.73 28.60
C GLU A 180 3.02 3.84 27.85
N TRP A 181 3.00 3.48 26.56
CA TRP A 181 1.81 3.64 25.73
C TRP A 181 0.70 2.65 26.13
N ALA A 182 1.09 1.40 26.34
CA ALA A 182 0.16 0.33 26.73
C ALA A 182 -0.45 0.56 28.12
N SER A 183 0.28 1.17 29.06
CA SER A 183 -0.30 1.48 30.38
C SER A 183 -1.33 2.61 30.32
N THR A 184 -1.25 3.49 29.33
CA THR A 184 -2.15 4.64 29.17
C THR A 184 -3.40 4.29 28.34
N PHE A 185 -3.24 3.47 27.31
CA PHE A 185 -4.29 3.18 26.33
C PHE A 185 -4.72 1.70 26.25
N GLY A 186 -4.02 0.80 26.96
CA GLY A 186 -4.42 -0.60 27.10
C GLY A 186 -5.76 -0.71 27.82
N GLN A 187 -6.66 -1.54 27.28
CA GLN A 187 -7.95 -1.86 27.89
C GLN A 187 -7.80 -2.96 28.94
#